data_AF-A0AAV6Z0J4-F1
#
_entry.id   AF-A0AAV6Z0J4-F1
#
_cell.length_a   1.000
_cell.length_b   1.000
_cell.length_c   1.000
_cell.angle_alpha   90.00
_cell.angle_beta   90.00
_cell.angle_gamma   90.00
#
_symmetry.space_group_name_H-M   'P 1'
#
loop_
_entity.id
_entity.type
_entity.pdbx_description
1 polymer ?
#
loop_
_entity_poly.entity_id
_entity_poly.type
_entity_poly.pdbx_seq_one_letter_code
_entity_poly.pdbx_strand_id
1 'polypeptide(L)'
;MQKMLCAALRYTARSARLCSSYVKETRFLFELKENDDACRQALKSGSFYLFHNLSPLVHKSGNGFYAPAVSGTDLMQVLSSCGKEKVNLEDSILVGCSDSSIAKFALDVGSFEKSALEQKFPGKFTDIRSAVVKIDGEDGSLLSRAQSLLRWHDMHQYCSKSGKPTQKNVSGSKRVCPSNGIIYYPQVS
;
A
#
# COMPACT_ATOMS: atom_id res chain seq x y z
N MET A 1 46.87 7.18 27.15
CA MET A 1 45.80 6.19 26.94
C MET A 1 44.38 6.79 27.00
N GLN A 2 44.11 7.93 26.35
CA GLN A 2 42.76 8.54 26.37
C GLN A 2 42.29 9.10 25.01
N LYS A 3 43.15 9.10 23.98
CA LYS A 3 42.79 9.52 22.61
C LYS A 3 42.34 8.36 21.70
N MET A 4 42.63 7.10 22.05
CA MET A 4 42.21 5.93 21.25
C MET A 4 40.78 5.44 21.53
N LEU A 5 40.19 5.76 22.68
CA LEU A 5 38.78 5.40 22.97
C LEU A 5 37.76 6.23 22.17
N CYS A 6 38.12 7.43 21.73
CA CYS A 6 37.19 8.31 21.00
C CYS A 6 37.02 7.90 19.52
N ALA A 7 37.99 7.18 18.94
CA ALA A 7 37.90 6.68 17.56
C ALA A 7 37.00 5.43 17.46
N ALA A 8 37.04 4.55 18.47
CA ALA A 8 36.20 3.34 18.52
C ALA A 8 34.69 3.67 18.65
N LEU A 9 34.34 4.70 19.43
CA LEU A 9 32.95 5.18 19.55
C LEU A 9 32.40 5.86 18.28
N ARG A 10 33.28 6.34 17.39
CA ARG A 10 32.87 6.92 16.10
C ARG A 10 32.70 5.88 15.00
N TYR A 11 33.39 4.73 15.09
CA TYR A 11 33.30 3.64 14.12
C TYR A 11 32.04 2.79 14.32
N THR A 12 31.60 2.59 15.57
CA THR A 12 30.35 1.88 15.91
C THR A 12 29.10 2.62 15.41
N ALA A 13 29.10 3.96 15.45
CA ALA A 13 28.00 4.79 14.97
C ALA A 13 27.88 4.88 13.43
N ARG A 14 28.94 4.54 12.68
CA ARG A 14 28.90 4.46 11.20
C ARG A 14 28.41 3.09 10.72
N SER A 15 28.79 2.01 11.41
CA SER A 15 28.34 0.65 11.08
C SER A 15 26.84 0.42 11.38
N ALA A 16 26.32 1.05 12.44
CA ALA A 16 24.90 0.98 12.80
C ALA A 16 23.95 1.62 11.75
N ARG A 17 24.43 2.50 10.87
CA ARG A 17 23.61 3.16 9.82
C ARG A 17 23.30 2.26 8.63
N LEU A 18 24.08 1.20 8.41
CA LEU A 18 23.89 0.25 7.30
C LEU A 18 22.94 -0.92 7.67
N CYS A 19 22.56 -1.03 8.95
CA CYS A 19 21.72 -2.12 9.47
C CYS A 19 20.41 -1.65 10.11
N SER A 20 20.03 -0.37 9.96
CA SER A 20 18.72 0.09 10.39
C SER A 20 17.65 -0.44 9.42
N SER A 21 16.69 -1.22 9.93
CA SER A 21 15.53 -1.72 9.18
C SER A 21 14.81 -0.58 8.44
N TYR A 22 14.62 0.55 9.14
CA TYR A 22 14.05 1.77 8.58
C TYR A 22 14.74 2.28 7.31
N VAL A 23 16.09 2.29 7.27
CA VAL A 23 16.83 2.77 6.07
C VAL A 23 16.66 1.79 4.91
N LYS A 24 16.64 0.48 5.20
CA LYS A 24 16.43 -0.56 4.19
C LYS A 24 15.01 -0.46 3.60
N GLU A 25 14.00 -0.37 4.45
CA GLU A 25 12.60 -0.20 4.06
C GLU A 25 12.38 1.08 3.27
N THR A 26 12.93 2.21 3.72
CA THR A 26 12.82 3.50 3.02
C THR A 26 13.42 3.42 1.62
N ARG A 27 14.61 2.81 1.48
CA ARG A 27 15.26 2.63 0.17
C ARG A 27 14.46 1.71 -0.73
N PHE A 28 13.98 0.60 -0.20
CA PHE A 28 13.15 -0.35 -0.92
C PHE A 28 11.86 0.33 -1.43
N LEU A 29 11.14 1.04 -0.56
CA LEU A 29 9.94 1.77 -0.96
C LEU A 29 10.22 2.87 -1.98
N PHE A 30 11.36 3.57 -1.88
CA PHE A 30 11.75 4.58 -2.85
C PHE A 30 12.03 3.96 -4.22
N GLU A 31 12.74 2.82 -4.25
CA GLU A 31 12.98 2.06 -5.47
C GLU A 31 11.67 1.65 -6.15
N LEU A 32 10.71 1.07 -5.42
CA LEU A 32 9.42 0.69 -5.97
C LEU A 32 8.59 1.89 -6.46
N LYS A 33 8.79 3.08 -5.89
CA LYS A 33 8.06 4.29 -6.30
C LYS A 33 8.58 4.88 -7.61
N GLU A 34 9.88 4.75 -7.88
CA GLU A 34 10.52 5.34 -9.05
C GLU A 34 10.76 4.36 -10.20
N ASN A 35 10.91 3.07 -9.91
CA ASN A 35 11.12 2.03 -10.92
C ASN A 35 9.88 1.12 -11.05
N ASP A 36 9.12 1.34 -12.12
CA ASP A 36 7.91 0.56 -12.42
C ASP A 36 8.20 -0.93 -12.62
N ASP A 37 9.36 -1.31 -13.16
CA ASP A 37 9.72 -2.73 -13.35
C ASP A 37 10.03 -3.41 -12.02
N ALA A 38 10.72 -2.72 -11.11
CA ALA A 38 10.91 -3.20 -9.74
C ALA A 38 9.56 -3.34 -9.02
N CYS A 39 8.63 -2.39 -9.22
CA CYS A 39 7.29 -2.47 -8.66
C CYS A 39 6.48 -3.65 -9.24
N ARG A 40 6.56 -3.92 -10.54
CA ARG A 40 5.92 -5.10 -11.18
C ARG A 40 6.47 -6.41 -10.64
N GLN A 41 7.75 -6.47 -10.33
CA GLN A 41 8.34 -7.65 -9.67
C GLN A 41 7.80 -7.80 -8.25
N ALA A 42 7.73 -6.70 -7.49
CA ALA A 42 7.19 -6.68 -6.13
C ALA A 42 5.69 -7.03 -6.07
N LEU A 43 4.89 -6.72 -7.09
CA LEU A 43 3.48 -7.11 -7.18
C LEU A 43 3.29 -8.64 -7.18
N LYS A 44 4.28 -9.42 -7.66
CA LYS A 44 4.19 -10.88 -7.72
C LYS A 44 4.34 -11.55 -6.36
N SER A 45 5.15 -10.97 -5.47
CA SER A 45 5.44 -11.49 -4.12
C SER A 45 4.83 -10.65 -3.00
N GLY A 46 4.12 -9.57 -3.35
CA GLY A 46 3.55 -8.62 -2.41
C GLY A 46 2.31 -9.15 -1.70
N SER A 47 1.99 -8.48 -0.60
CA SER A 47 0.80 -8.69 0.20
C SER A 47 -0.24 -7.61 -0.09
N PHE A 48 -1.50 -8.01 -0.23
CA PHE A 48 -2.60 -7.14 -0.63
C PHE A 48 -3.60 -6.95 0.51
N TYR A 49 -3.98 -5.70 0.73
CA TYR A 49 -5.03 -5.28 1.64
C TYR A 49 -6.23 -4.82 0.82
N LEU A 50 -7.40 -5.39 1.12
CA LEU A 50 -8.60 -5.17 0.31
C LEU A 50 -9.47 -4.07 0.90
N PHE A 51 -9.99 -3.24 0.01
CA PHE A 51 -10.96 -2.21 0.29
C PHE A 51 -12.20 -2.42 -0.57
N HIS A 52 -13.36 -2.02 -0.07
CA HIS A 52 -14.58 -1.91 -0.85
C HIS A 52 -15.15 -0.51 -0.64
N ASN A 53 -15.10 0.32 -1.68
CA ASN A 53 -15.51 1.73 -1.60
C ASN A 53 -14.84 2.44 -0.41
N LEU A 54 -13.51 2.38 -0.34
CA LEU A 54 -12.68 2.93 0.75
C LEU A 54 -12.89 2.29 2.15
N SER A 55 -13.73 1.26 2.29
CA SER A 55 -13.88 0.54 3.56
C SER A 55 -12.93 -0.66 3.60
N PRO A 56 -11.98 -0.74 4.54
CA PRO A 56 -11.05 -1.87 4.61
C PRO A 56 -11.74 -3.17 5.01
N LEU A 57 -11.27 -4.28 4.45
CA LEU A 57 -11.56 -5.62 4.94
C LEU A 57 -10.84 -5.82 6.28
N VAL A 58 -11.60 -6.06 7.33
CA VAL A 58 -11.05 -6.32 8.66
C VAL A 58 -11.68 -7.57 9.27
N HIS A 59 -10.88 -8.33 10.00
CA HIS A 59 -11.33 -9.49 10.74
C HIS A 59 -11.39 -9.16 12.23
N LYS A 60 -12.48 -9.56 12.90
CA LYS A 60 -12.63 -9.34 14.33
C LYS A 60 -11.93 -10.45 15.10
N SER A 61 -10.95 -10.10 15.92
CA SER A 61 -10.27 -11.04 16.83
C SER A 61 -10.41 -10.54 18.27
N GLY A 62 -11.21 -11.26 19.06
CA GLY A 62 -11.54 -10.84 20.43
C GLY A 62 -12.22 -9.47 20.47
N ASN A 63 -11.58 -8.50 21.15
CA ASN A 63 -12.07 -7.13 21.26
C ASN A 63 -11.47 -6.16 20.22
N GLY A 64 -10.54 -6.64 19.39
CA GLY A 64 -9.87 -5.84 18.36
C GLY A 64 -10.20 -6.27 16.94
N PHE A 65 -9.65 -5.54 16.00
CA PHE A 65 -9.60 -5.93 14.59
C PHE A 65 -8.15 -6.21 14.17
N TYR A 66 -7.99 -6.99 13.12
CA TYR A 66 -6.75 -7.06 12.34
C TYR A 66 -7.08 -7.00 10.85
N ALA A 67 -6.13 -6.54 10.04
CA ALA A 67 -6.32 -6.46 8.59
C ALA A 67 -5.71 -7.71 7.93
N PRO A 68 -6.52 -8.65 7.40
CA PRO A 68 -5.97 -9.82 6.72
C PRO A 68 -5.26 -9.40 5.44
N ALA A 69 -3.98 -9.73 5.35
CA ALA A 69 -3.21 -9.59 4.13
C ALA A 69 -3.40 -10.83 3.24
N VAL A 70 -3.64 -10.62 1.95
CA VAL A 70 -3.91 -11.68 0.97
C VAL A 70 -2.75 -11.75 -0.04
N SER A 71 -2.36 -12.95 -0.45
CA SER A 71 -1.36 -13.10 -1.52
C SER A 71 -1.94 -12.73 -2.88
N GLY A 72 -1.10 -12.32 -3.83
CA GLY A 72 -1.57 -11.98 -5.18
C GLY A 72 -2.25 -13.16 -5.91
N THR A 73 -1.80 -14.39 -5.69
CA THR A 73 -2.38 -15.60 -6.28
C THR A 73 -3.77 -15.90 -5.72
N ASP A 74 -3.91 -15.86 -4.39
CA ASP A 74 -5.20 -16.13 -3.74
C ASP A 74 -6.22 -15.05 -4.10
N LEU A 75 -5.77 -13.80 -4.16
CA LEU A 75 -6.59 -12.67 -4.57
C LEU A 75 -7.15 -12.86 -5.98
N MET A 76 -6.29 -13.15 -6.96
CA MET A 76 -6.74 -13.34 -8.35
C MET A 76 -7.66 -14.55 -8.50
N GLN A 77 -7.39 -15.64 -7.78
CA GLN A 77 -8.24 -16.83 -7.77
C GLN A 77 -9.64 -16.52 -7.23
N VAL A 78 -9.73 -15.81 -6.11
CA VAL A 78 -11.02 -15.45 -5.50
C VAL A 78 -11.78 -14.46 -6.39
N LEU A 79 -11.13 -13.42 -6.91
CA LEU A 79 -11.78 -12.43 -7.77
C LEU A 79 -12.32 -13.05 -9.07
N SER A 80 -11.58 -13.98 -9.67
CA SER A 80 -12.04 -14.73 -10.85
C SER A 80 -13.30 -15.58 -10.58
N SER A 81 -13.51 -16.01 -9.33
CA SER A 81 -14.71 -16.74 -8.93
C SER A 81 -15.91 -15.85 -8.57
N CYS A 82 -15.66 -14.57 -8.24
CA CYS A 82 -16.69 -13.65 -7.74
C CYS A 82 -17.31 -12.77 -8.82
N GLY A 83 -16.67 -12.59 -9.98
CA GLY A 83 -17.17 -11.65 -11.00
C GLY A 83 -16.59 -11.84 -12.39
N LYS A 84 -17.23 -11.17 -13.36
CA LYS A 84 -16.76 -11.09 -14.76
C LYS A 84 -15.81 -9.91 -15.02
N GLU A 85 -15.68 -9.02 -14.04
CA GLU A 85 -14.78 -7.88 -14.15
C GLU A 85 -13.33 -8.29 -14.07
N LYS A 86 -12.53 -7.69 -14.96
CA LYS A 86 -11.08 -7.88 -14.96
C LYS A 86 -10.48 -6.93 -13.94
N VAL A 87 -9.83 -7.50 -12.93
CA VAL A 87 -8.99 -6.75 -12.00
C VAL A 87 -7.54 -6.91 -12.41
N ASN A 88 -6.82 -5.80 -12.44
CA ASN A 88 -5.38 -5.80 -12.60
C ASN A 88 -4.72 -5.55 -11.24
N LEU A 89 -3.69 -6.32 -10.88
CA LEU A 89 -2.90 -6.05 -9.68
C LEU A 89 -2.19 -4.70 -9.76
N GLU A 90 -1.91 -4.18 -10.96
CA GLU A 90 -1.38 -2.84 -11.16
C GLU A 90 -2.40 -1.73 -10.76
N ASP A 91 -3.68 -2.05 -10.57
CA ASP A 91 -4.67 -1.10 -10.02
C ASP A 91 -4.50 -0.87 -8.51
N SER A 92 -3.72 -1.72 -7.85
CA SER A 92 -3.34 -1.53 -6.45
C SER A 92 -2.38 -0.34 -6.26
N ILE A 93 -2.23 0.09 -5.00
CA ILE A 93 -1.37 1.20 -4.60
C ILE A 93 -0.38 0.68 -3.56
N LEU A 94 0.90 1.01 -3.70
CA LEU A 94 1.93 0.71 -2.72
C LEU A 94 1.73 1.56 -1.46
N VAL A 95 1.50 0.89 -0.33
CA VAL A 95 1.25 1.54 0.95
C VAL A 95 2.47 1.48 1.87
N GLY A 96 3.20 0.37 1.84
CA GLY A 96 4.35 0.14 2.70
C GLY A 96 5.08 -1.16 2.37
N CYS A 97 5.92 -1.61 3.30
CA CYS A 97 6.58 -2.91 3.22
C CYS A 97 6.67 -3.54 4.61
N SER A 98 6.97 -4.83 4.69
CA SER A 98 7.36 -5.49 5.93
C SER A 98 8.87 -5.39 6.17
N ASP A 99 9.31 -5.75 7.38
CA ASP A 99 10.72 -5.85 7.78
C ASP A 99 11.54 -6.80 6.88
N SER A 100 10.86 -7.73 6.21
CA SER A 100 11.46 -8.69 5.25
C SER A 100 11.44 -8.18 3.80
N SER A 101 11.22 -6.89 3.58
CA SER A 101 11.10 -6.25 2.26
C SER A 101 10.01 -6.85 1.39
N ILE A 102 8.89 -7.28 1.98
CA ILE A 102 7.70 -7.67 1.22
C ILE A 102 6.83 -6.42 1.05
N ALA A 103 6.52 -6.06 -0.20
CA ALA A 103 5.70 -4.89 -0.49
C ALA A 103 4.24 -5.12 -0.06
N LYS A 104 3.66 -4.12 0.59
CA LYS A 104 2.26 -4.07 1.04
C LYS A 104 1.48 -3.15 0.12
N PHE A 105 0.50 -3.70 -0.59
CA PHE A 105 -0.35 -3.00 -1.55
C PHE A 105 -1.79 -2.90 -1.04
N ALA A 106 -2.51 -1.85 -1.42
CA ALA A 106 -3.94 -1.72 -1.19
C ALA A 106 -4.70 -1.72 -2.51
N LEU A 107 -5.78 -2.47 -2.58
CA LEU A 107 -6.63 -2.59 -3.77
C LEU A 107 -8.08 -2.36 -3.38
N ASP A 108 -8.74 -1.43 -4.05
CA ASP A 108 -10.19 -1.25 -3.94
C ASP A 108 -10.91 -2.13 -4.96
N VAL A 109 -11.76 -3.02 -4.46
CA VAL A 109 -12.58 -3.96 -5.23
C VAL A 109 -14.06 -3.55 -5.18
N GLY A 110 -14.33 -2.25 -5.08
CA GLY A 110 -15.69 -1.67 -5.03
C GLY A 110 -16.61 -2.05 -6.20
N SER A 111 -16.04 -2.50 -7.31
CA SER A 111 -16.79 -2.97 -8.49
C SER A 111 -17.40 -4.37 -8.32
N PHE A 112 -16.90 -5.15 -7.35
CA PHE A 112 -17.41 -6.46 -7.00
C PHE A 112 -18.54 -6.37 -5.96
N GLU A 113 -19.38 -7.41 -5.96
CA GLU A 113 -20.44 -7.55 -4.97
C GLU A 113 -19.84 -7.86 -3.59
N LYS A 114 -20.19 -7.01 -2.60
CA LYS A 114 -19.61 -7.04 -1.25
C LYS A 114 -19.84 -8.38 -0.56
N SER A 115 -21.05 -8.94 -0.63
CA SER A 115 -21.42 -10.16 0.08
C SER A 115 -20.68 -11.39 -0.46
N ALA A 116 -20.45 -11.46 -1.77
CA ALA A 116 -19.66 -12.51 -2.40
C ALA A 116 -18.20 -12.49 -1.92
N LEU A 117 -17.62 -11.30 -1.77
CA LEU A 117 -16.26 -11.15 -1.24
C LEU A 117 -16.17 -11.52 0.24
N GLU A 118 -17.12 -11.08 1.07
CA GLU A 118 -17.16 -11.41 2.51
C GLU A 118 -17.40 -12.91 2.79
N GLN A 119 -17.98 -13.66 1.84
CA GLN A 119 -18.09 -15.12 1.93
C GLN A 119 -16.77 -15.85 1.63
N LYS A 120 -15.91 -15.26 0.80
CA LYS A 120 -14.65 -15.88 0.35
C LYS A 120 -13.45 -15.48 1.20
N PHE A 121 -13.43 -14.25 1.68
CA PHE A 121 -12.37 -13.74 2.55
C PHE A 121 -12.82 -13.73 4.02
N PRO A 122 -11.94 -14.10 4.96
CA PRO A 122 -12.27 -14.05 6.38
C PRO A 122 -12.29 -12.60 6.87
N GLY A 123 -13.47 -11.97 6.93
CA GLY A 123 -13.60 -10.61 7.46
C GLY A 123 -14.87 -9.91 6.98
N LYS A 124 -15.00 -8.64 7.34
CA LYS A 124 -16.06 -7.75 6.85
C LYS A 124 -15.48 -6.41 6.44
N PHE A 125 -16.01 -5.83 5.37
CA PHE A 125 -15.65 -4.46 5.01
C PHE A 125 -16.34 -3.50 5.97
N THR A 126 -15.53 -2.82 6.77
CA THR A 126 -15.99 -1.98 7.88
C THR A 126 -15.54 -0.54 7.63
N ASP A 127 -16.34 0.43 8.08
CA ASP A 127 -15.94 1.84 8.04
C ASP A 127 -14.60 2.03 8.78
N ILE A 128 -13.68 2.77 8.13
CA ILE A 128 -12.31 2.91 8.63
C ILE A 128 -12.25 3.56 10.00
N ARG A 129 -13.14 4.53 10.30
CA ARG A 129 -13.10 5.25 11.58
C ARG A 129 -13.47 4.32 12.71
N SER A 130 -14.42 3.43 12.45
CA SER A 130 -14.82 2.37 13.39
C SER A 130 -13.74 1.29 13.55
N ALA A 131 -13.02 0.97 12.48
CA ALA A 131 -11.98 -0.05 12.47
C ALA A 131 -10.69 0.42 13.17
N VAL A 132 -10.18 1.61 12.82
CA VAL A 132 -8.86 2.11 13.28
C VAL A 132 -8.83 2.35 14.80
N VAL A 133 -9.97 2.67 15.42
CA VAL A 133 -10.07 2.80 16.89
C VAL A 133 -9.84 1.47 17.63
N LYS A 134 -10.04 0.34 16.94
CA LYS A 134 -10.01 -1.01 17.53
C LYS A 134 -8.92 -1.91 16.93
N ILE A 135 -8.15 -1.40 15.98
CA ILE A 135 -7.05 -2.14 15.35
C ILE A 135 -5.73 -1.79 16.05
N ASP A 136 -4.75 -2.68 15.98
CA ASP A 136 -3.42 -2.38 16.48
C ASP A 136 -2.76 -1.22 15.71
N GLY A 137 -1.85 -0.48 16.34
CA GLY A 137 -1.34 0.80 15.84
C GLY A 137 -0.69 0.73 14.46
N GLU A 138 0.10 -0.32 14.18
CA GLU A 138 0.76 -0.50 12.88
C GLU A 138 -0.26 -0.67 11.76
N ASP A 139 -1.17 -1.64 11.90
CA ASP A 139 -2.23 -1.92 10.93
C ASP A 139 -3.16 -0.70 10.75
N GLY A 140 -3.46 0.04 11.83
CA GLY A 140 -4.29 1.23 11.77
C GLY A 140 -3.65 2.36 10.96
N SER A 141 -2.35 2.59 11.16
CA SER A 141 -1.60 3.58 10.37
C SER A 141 -1.52 3.17 8.90
N LEU A 142 -1.34 1.88 8.61
CA LEU A 142 -1.28 1.33 7.27
C LEU A 142 -2.62 1.49 6.54
N LEU A 143 -3.72 1.08 7.16
CA LEU A 143 -5.06 1.19 6.56
C LEU A 143 -5.46 2.65 6.32
N SER A 144 -5.13 3.54 7.26
CA SER A 144 -5.41 4.97 7.12
C SER A 144 -4.66 5.57 5.92
N ARG A 145 -3.37 5.24 5.79
CA ARG A 145 -2.55 5.65 4.64
C ARG A 145 -3.10 5.08 3.33
N ALA A 146 -3.44 3.79 3.31
CA ALA A 146 -4.02 3.12 2.16
C ALA A 146 -5.30 3.82 1.69
N GLN A 147 -6.22 4.10 2.61
CA GLN A 147 -7.48 4.77 2.29
C GLN A 147 -7.26 6.18 1.73
N SER A 148 -6.38 6.97 2.35
CA SER A 148 -6.09 8.33 1.87
C SER A 148 -5.52 8.32 0.45
N LEU A 149 -4.66 7.36 0.12
CA LEU A 149 -4.13 7.21 -1.23
C LEU A 149 -5.21 6.75 -2.22
N LEU A 150 -6.01 5.74 -1.89
CA LEU A 150 -7.11 5.28 -2.73
C LEU A 150 -8.09 6.42 -3.04
N ARG A 151 -8.50 7.16 -1.99
CA ARG A 151 -9.36 8.35 -2.11
C ARG A 151 -8.73 9.42 -3.00
N TRP A 152 -7.43 9.68 -2.85
CA TRP A 152 -6.74 10.65 -3.70
C TRP A 152 -6.78 10.24 -5.17
N HIS A 153 -6.55 8.96 -5.48
CA HIS A 153 -6.63 8.44 -6.86
C HIS A 153 -8.03 8.54 -7.46
N ASP A 154 -9.07 8.32 -6.66
CA ASP A 154 -10.47 8.48 -7.05
C ASP A 154 -10.79 9.95 -7.40
N MET A 155 -10.33 10.89 -6.58
CA MET A 155 -10.59 12.32 -6.78
C MET A 155 -9.73 12.98 -7.87
N HIS A 156 -8.58 12.41 -8.24
CA HIS A 156 -7.59 13.02 -9.13
C HIS A 156 -7.44 12.30 -10.48
N GLN A 157 -8.55 11.79 -11.04
CA GLN A 157 -8.55 11.06 -12.30
C GLN A 157 -8.23 11.94 -13.53
N TYR A 158 -8.46 13.26 -13.44
CA TYR A 158 -8.31 14.20 -14.56
C TYR A 158 -7.27 15.29 -14.28
N CYS A 159 -6.64 15.80 -15.33
CA CYS A 159 -5.65 16.87 -15.24
C CYS A 159 -6.35 18.22 -15.06
N SER A 160 -5.98 18.96 -14.02
CA SER A 160 -6.52 20.31 -13.75
C SER A 160 -6.26 21.33 -14.85
N LYS A 161 -5.20 21.16 -15.66
CA LYS A 161 -4.84 22.08 -16.75
C LYS A 161 -5.50 21.73 -18.08
N SER A 162 -5.56 20.45 -18.44
CA SER A 162 -6.03 20.01 -19.78
C SER A 162 -7.39 19.31 -19.76
N GLY A 163 -7.93 18.96 -18.60
CA GLY A 163 -9.16 18.18 -18.46
C GLY A 163 -9.03 16.71 -18.89
N LYS A 164 -7.89 16.28 -19.44
CA LYS A 164 -7.66 14.91 -19.93
C LYS A 164 -7.39 13.94 -18.77
N PRO A 165 -7.71 12.65 -18.92
CA PRO A 165 -7.40 11.65 -17.90
C PRO A 165 -5.89 11.57 -17.65
N THR A 166 -5.52 11.50 -16.38
CA THR A 166 -4.14 11.25 -15.94
C THR A 166 -3.91 9.76 -15.79
N GLN A 167 -2.66 9.32 -15.88
CA GLN A 167 -2.27 7.92 -15.70
C GLN A 167 -1.44 7.81 -14.43
N LYS A 168 -1.77 6.85 -13.56
CA LYS A 168 -0.92 6.56 -12.40
C LYS A 168 0.29 5.73 -12.84
N ASN A 169 1.38 5.80 -12.07
CA ASN A 169 2.46 4.82 -12.19
C ASN A 169 2.08 3.50 -11.48
N VAL A 170 2.90 2.46 -11.66
CA VAL A 170 2.59 1.10 -11.15
C VAL A 170 2.43 1.07 -9.62
N SER A 171 3.23 1.85 -8.90
CA SER A 171 3.14 1.93 -7.43
C SER A 171 2.00 2.81 -6.92
N GLY A 172 1.34 3.60 -7.77
CA GLY A 172 0.34 4.59 -7.33
C GLY A 172 0.94 5.71 -6.46
N SER A 173 2.22 6.03 -6.61
CA SER A 173 2.87 7.12 -5.89
C SER A 173 2.64 8.49 -6.53
N LYS A 174 2.32 8.50 -7.83
CA LYS A 174 2.11 9.70 -8.64
C LYS A 174 1.13 9.45 -9.78
N ARG A 175 0.57 10.52 -10.32
CA ARG A 175 -0.20 10.52 -11.57
C ARG A 175 0.43 11.49 -12.56
N VAL A 176 0.55 11.11 -13.81
CA VAL A 176 1.14 11.90 -14.89
C VAL A 176 0.07 12.18 -15.93
N CYS A 177 -0.04 13.42 -16.38
CA CYS A 177 -0.88 13.75 -17.52
C CYS A 177 -0.12 13.50 -18.83
N PRO A 178 -0.55 12.56 -19.69
CA PRO A 178 0.17 12.25 -20.94
C PRO A 178 0.22 13.44 -21.92
N SER A 179 -0.75 14.35 -21.83
CA SER A 179 -0.86 15.46 -22.77
C SER A 179 0.09 16.63 -22.52
N ASN A 180 0.54 16.82 -21.28
CA ASN A 180 1.34 17.98 -20.90
C ASN A 180 2.51 17.65 -19.96
N GLY A 181 2.66 16.39 -19.54
CA GLY A 181 3.75 15.94 -18.68
C GLY A 181 3.66 16.36 -17.23
N ILE A 182 2.59 17.04 -16.79
CA ILE A 182 2.44 17.45 -15.39
C ILE A 182 2.28 16.23 -14.51
N ILE A 183 3.08 16.20 -13.43
CA ILE A 183 3.05 15.16 -12.40
C ILE A 183 2.29 15.69 -11.18
N TYR A 184 1.34 14.88 -10.72
CA TYR A 184 0.54 15.10 -9.52
C TYR A 184 0.96 14.09 -8.45
N TYR A 185 1.14 14.58 -7.24
CA TYR A 185 1.48 13.76 -6.07
C TYR A 185 0.33 13.80 -5.05
N PRO A 186 0.10 12.71 -4.31
CA PRO A 186 -0.81 12.71 -3.17
C PRO A 186 -0.43 13.78 -2.16
N GLN A 187 -1.41 14.55 -1.71
CA GLN A 187 -1.22 15.49 -0.61
C GLN A 187 -1.39 14.78 0.72
N VAL A 188 -0.46 15.02 1.64
CA VAL A 188 -0.64 14.64 3.04
C VAL A 188 -1.44 15.74 3.72
N SER A 189 -2.62 15.42 4.25
CA SER A 189 -3.43 16.30 5.10
C SER A 189 -3.54 15.72 6.48
#